data_AF-A0A537TA34-F1
#
_entry.id   AF-A0A537TA34-F1
#
_cell.length_a   1.000
_cell.length_b   1.000
_cell.length_c   1.000
_cell.angle_alpha   90.00
_cell.angle_beta   90.00
_cell.angle_gamma   90.00
#
_symmetry.space_group_name_H-M   'P 1'
#
loop_
_entity.id
_entity.type
_entity.pdbx_description
1 polymer ?
#
loop_
_entity_poly.entity_id
_entity_poly.type
_entity_poly.pdbx_seq_one_letter_code
_entity_poly.pdbx_strand_id
1 'polypeptide(L)'
;SYPNADAAREALRRREVDLLFGDGIGLAFWLNGTDSANCCKFVGGPFTESRYFGDGIGIAVKRGNDTMRLALNWALFRLWEQGRFTDLWLRYFPISPF
;
A
#
# COMPACT_ATOMS: atom_id res chain seq x y z
N SER A 1 -15.78 14.07 -4.23
CA SER A 1 -15.06 12.80 -4.46
C SER A 1 -14.29 12.93 -5.76
N TYR A 2 -13.05 12.42 -5.81
CA TYR A 2 -12.21 12.48 -7.01
C TYR A 2 -12.39 11.22 -7.86
N PRO A 3 -12.22 11.29 -9.20
CA PRO A 3 -12.46 10.16 -10.09
C PRO A 3 -11.44 9.02 -9.93
N ASN A 4 -10.24 9.31 -9.44
CA ASN A 4 -9.17 8.35 -9.20
C ASN A 4 -8.15 8.90 -8.18
N ALA A 5 -7.19 8.06 -7.80
CA ALA A 5 -6.17 8.41 -6.82
C ALA A 5 -5.21 9.53 -7.29
N ASP A 6 -4.88 9.59 -8.59
CA ASP A 6 -4.02 10.64 -9.15
C ASP A 6 -4.66 12.02 -9.02
N ALA A 7 -5.94 12.13 -9.38
CA ALA A 7 -6.69 13.38 -9.27
C ALA A 7 -6.79 13.84 -7.80
N ALA A 8 -6.97 12.90 -6.86
CA ALA A 8 -7.00 13.23 -5.44
C ALA A 8 -5.64 13.74 -4.94
N ARG A 9 -4.53 13.08 -5.33
CA ARG A 9 -3.16 13.50 -4.98
C ARG A 9 -2.80 14.87 -5.55
N GLU A 10 -3.21 15.14 -6.78
CA GLU A 10 -2.97 16.43 -7.42
C GLU A 10 -3.73 17.56 -6.72
N ALA A 11 -4.97 17.32 -6.30
CA ALA A 11 -5.73 18.29 -5.53
C ALA A 11 -5.08 18.60 -4.16
N LEU A 12 -4.53 17.60 -3.48
CA LEU A 12 -3.74 17.81 -2.26
C LEU A 12 -2.49 18.65 -2.55
N ARG A 13 -1.75 18.32 -3.62
CA ARG A 13 -0.54 19.06 -4.03
C ARG A 13 -0.83 20.53 -4.35
N ARG A 14 -1.98 20.80 -4.98
CA ARG A 14 -2.48 22.16 -5.30
C ARG A 14 -3.11 22.88 -4.11
N ARG A 15 -3.22 22.22 -2.95
CA ARG A 15 -3.88 22.75 -1.75
C ARG A 15 -5.37 23.06 -1.97
N GLU A 16 -6.01 22.32 -2.88
CA GLU A 16 -7.47 22.36 -3.07
C GLU A 16 -8.19 21.58 -1.95
N VAL A 17 -7.48 20.66 -1.29
CA VAL A 17 -7.90 19.95 -0.08
C VAL A 17 -6.79 19.99 0.96
N ASP A 18 -7.17 19.98 2.25
CA ASP A 18 -6.22 19.98 3.36
C ASP A 18 -5.67 18.59 3.68
N LEU A 19 -6.48 17.55 3.46
CA LEU A 19 -6.17 16.17 3.80
C LEU A 19 -6.64 15.21 2.70
N LEU A 20 -5.88 14.12 2.54
CA LEU A 20 -6.22 12.99 1.68
C LEU A 20 -6.14 11.71 2.49
N PHE A 21 -7.20 10.91 2.46
CA PHE A 21 -7.26 9.57 3.04
C PHE A 21 -7.21 8.53 1.93
N GLY A 22 -6.37 7.49 2.09
CA GLY A 22 -6.17 6.47 1.07
C GLY A 22 -5.24 5.35 1.53
N ASP A 23 -4.90 4.46 0.60
CA ASP A 23 -3.97 3.34 0.85
C ASP A 23 -2.59 3.86 1.27
N GLY A 24 -2.18 3.52 2.50
CA GLY A 24 -0.94 4.02 3.10
C GLY A 24 0.30 3.62 2.30
N ILE A 25 0.33 2.41 1.74
CA ILE A 25 1.42 1.93 0.90
C ILE A 25 1.55 2.80 -0.36
N GLY A 26 0.46 2.95 -1.12
CA GLY A 26 0.44 3.76 -2.34
C GLY A 26 0.81 5.23 -2.07
N LEU A 27 0.38 5.78 -0.93
CA LEU A 27 0.74 7.13 -0.54
C LEU A 27 2.21 7.25 -0.10
N ALA A 28 2.76 6.25 0.59
CA ALA A 28 4.18 6.23 0.95
C ALA A 28 5.07 6.23 -0.30
N PHE A 29 4.71 5.45 -1.33
CA PHE A 29 5.40 5.48 -2.62
C PHE A 29 5.31 6.84 -3.31
N TRP A 30 4.12 7.44 -3.34
CA TRP A 30 3.93 8.75 -3.95
C TRP A 30 4.71 9.85 -3.23
N LEU A 31 4.68 9.86 -1.90
CA LEU A 31 5.44 10.80 -1.07
C LEU A 31 6.96 10.64 -1.25
N ASN A 32 7.43 9.40 -1.37
CA ASN A 32 8.85 9.11 -1.61
C ASN A 32 9.29 9.40 -3.07
N GLY A 33 8.33 9.53 -3.99
CA GLY A 33 8.57 9.86 -5.39
C GLY A 33 8.63 11.36 -5.65
N THR A 34 9.07 11.73 -6.86
CA THR A 34 9.17 13.13 -7.30
C THR A 34 7.81 13.78 -7.54
N ASP A 35 6.77 12.98 -7.79
CA ASP A 35 5.43 13.45 -8.15
C ASP A 35 4.74 14.22 -7.02
N SER A 36 5.09 13.92 -5.76
CA SER A 36 4.58 14.68 -4.62
C SER A 36 5.16 16.10 -4.54
N ALA A 37 6.29 16.35 -5.20
CA ALA A 37 7.07 17.59 -5.09
C ALA A 37 7.32 18.03 -3.63
N ASN A 38 7.45 17.07 -2.70
CA ASN A 38 7.59 17.30 -1.26
C ASN A 38 6.47 18.17 -0.64
N CYS A 39 5.26 18.16 -1.23
CA CYS A 39 4.16 19.00 -0.77
C CYS A 39 3.64 18.65 0.63
N CYS A 40 3.81 17.37 1.01
CA CYS A 40 2.89 16.71 1.92
C CYS A 40 3.64 15.67 2.78
N LYS A 41 3.01 15.27 3.88
CA LYS A 41 3.51 14.22 4.78
C LYS A 41 2.33 13.46 5.40
N PHE A 42 2.59 12.29 5.94
CA PHE A 42 1.60 11.63 6.81
C PHE A 42 1.38 12.44 8.09
N VAL A 43 0.13 12.43 8.56
CA VAL A 43 -0.30 13.09 9.79
C VAL A 43 -1.17 12.10 10.56
N GLY A 44 -0.89 11.93 11.85
CA GLY A 44 -1.54 10.90 12.67
C GLY A 44 -0.95 9.51 12.44
N GLY A 45 -1.70 8.48 12.84
CA GLY A 45 -1.35 7.08 12.64
C GLY A 45 -2.24 6.38 11.61
N PRO A 46 -1.89 5.16 11.19
CA PRO A 46 -2.68 4.37 10.27
C PRO A 46 -4.04 3.98 10.88
N PHE A 47 -5.03 3.81 10.02
CA PHE A 47 -6.32 3.26 10.39
C PHE A 47 -6.30 1.75 10.15
N THR A 48 -6.35 0.95 11.22
CA THR A 48 -6.12 -0.50 11.19
C THR A 48 -7.30 -1.34 11.66
N GLU A 49 -8.50 -0.72 11.78
CA GLU A 49 -9.71 -1.42 12.19
C GLU A 49 -10.09 -2.50 11.16
N SER A 50 -9.89 -3.76 11.52
CA SER A 50 -10.05 -4.93 10.63
C SER A 50 -11.47 -4.99 10.04
N ARG A 51 -12.50 -4.54 10.78
CA ARG A 51 -13.87 -4.46 10.25
C ARG A 51 -13.99 -3.62 8.97
N TYR A 52 -13.18 -2.59 8.81
CA TYR A 52 -13.23 -1.69 7.66
C TYR A 52 -12.12 -1.95 6.65
N PHE A 53 -10.92 -2.35 7.11
CA PHE A 53 -9.73 -2.43 6.28
C PHE A 53 -9.19 -3.86 6.06
N GLY A 54 -9.75 -4.85 6.77
CA GLY A 54 -9.30 -6.23 6.74
C GLY A 54 -7.94 -6.44 7.41
N ASP A 55 -7.39 -7.64 7.22
CA ASP A 55 -6.15 -8.10 7.88
C ASP A 55 -4.92 -8.01 6.96
N GLY A 56 -4.98 -7.13 5.96
CA GLY A 56 -3.90 -6.89 5.00
C GLY A 56 -4.27 -7.20 3.56
N ILE A 57 -3.24 -7.40 2.73
CA ILE A 57 -3.37 -7.64 1.29
C ILE A 57 -3.10 -9.11 0.93
N GLY A 58 -3.75 -9.59 -0.13
CA GLY A 58 -3.61 -10.96 -0.59
C GLY A 58 -3.73 -11.09 -2.10
N ILE A 59 -3.26 -12.21 -2.64
CA ILE A 59 -3.38 -12.52 -4.06
C ILE A 59 -4.74 -13.20 -4.30
N ALA A 60 -5.64 -12.50 -4.99
CA ALA A 60 -6.94 -13.04 -5.35
C ALA A 60 -6.82 -14.10 -6.45
N VAL A 61 -7.48 -15.24 -6.26
CA VAL A 61 -7.59 -16.32 -7.26
C VAL A 61 -9.06 -16.65 -7.52
N LYS A 62 -9.35 -17.25 -8.67
CA LYS A 62 -10.71 -17.71 -8.99
C LYS A 62 -11.20 -18.71 -7.93
N ARG A 63 -12.43 -18.52 -7.46
CA ARG A 63 -13.08 -19.44 -6.50
C ARG A 63 -13.02 -20.88 -7.01
N GLY A 64 -12.62 -21.81 -6.14
CA GLY A 64 -12.45 -23.23 -6.45
C GLY A 64 -11.11 -23.60 -7.08
N ASN A 65 -10.24 -22.63 -7.40
CA ASN A 65 -8.89 -22.92 -7.90
C ASN A 65 -7.89 -23.11 -6.74
N ASP A 66 -8.05 -24.21 -6.00
CA ASP A 66 -7.20 -24.51 -4.85
C ASP A 66 -5.75 -24.79 -5.22
N THR A 67 -5.50 -25.39 -6.38
CA THR A 67 -4.13 -25.63 -6.86
C THR A 67 -3.35 -24.31 -6.99
N MET A 68 -3.94 -23.28 -7.60
CA MET A 68 -3.29 -21.96 -7.72
C MET A 68 -3.12 -21.29 -6.37
N ARG A 69 -4.16 -21.33 -5.52
CA ARG A 69 -4.11 -20.77 -4.16
C ARG A 69 -2.95 -21.35 -3.35
N LEU A 70 -2.84 -22.68 -3.35
CA LEU A 70 -1.80 -23.40 -2.60
C LEU A 70 -0.40 -23.16 -3.18
N ALA A 71 -0.27 -23.11 -4.51
CA ALA A 71 1.00 -22.82 -5.16
C ALA A 71 1.52 -21.41 -4.80
N LEU A 72 0.65 -20.39 -4.84
CA LEU A 72 1.00 -19.03 -4.45
C LEU A 72 1.35 -18.92 -2.96
N ASN A 73 0.56 -19.55 -2.09
CA ASN A 73 0.83 -19.57 -0.65
C ASN A 73 2.18 -20.22 -0.34
N TRP A 74 2.50 -21.34 -1.01
CA TRP A 74 3.78 -22.01 -0.82
C TRP A 74 4.95 -21.17 -1.33
N ALA A 75 4.80 -20.50 -2.48
CA ALA A 75 5.81 -19.59 -3.00
C ALA A 75 6.09 -18.41 -2.04
N LEU A 76 5.04 -17.81 -1.48
CA LEU A 76 5.17 -16.73 -0.49
C LEU A 76 5.85 -17.23 0.79
N PHE A 77 5.46 -18.40 1.29
CA PHE A 77 6.12 -19.02 2.44
C PHE A 77 7.62 -19.24 2.19
N ARG A 78 7.99 -19.76 1.02
CA ARG A 78 9.40 -19.97 0.66
C ARG A 78 10.19 -18.66 0.54
N LEU A 79 9.59 -17.60 0.02
CA LEU A 79 10.23 -16.27 -0.02
C LEU A 79 10.45 -15.70 1.38
N TRP A 80 9.50 -15.92 2.29
CA TRP A 80 9.61 -15.50 3.67
C TRP A 80 10.66 -16.30 4.44
N GLU A 81 10.64 -17.63 4.33
CA GLU A 81 11.60 -18.55 4.96
C GLU A 81 13.05 -18.23 4.54
N GLN A 82 13.26 -17.78 3.30
CA GLN A 82 14.57 -17.37 2.79
C GLN A 82 14.99 -15.94 3.21
N GLY A 83 14.18 -15.22 3.98
CA GLY A 83 14.42 -13.81 4.35
C GLY A 83 14.24 -12.79 3.23
N ARG A 84 14.08 -13.26 1.97
CA ARG A 84 13.97 -12.40 0.78
C ARG A 84 12.76 -11.47 0.81
N PHE A 85 11.69 -11.86 1.50
CA PHE A 85 10.54 -10.99 1.70
C PHE A 85 10.93 -9.71 2.45
N THR A 86 11.67 -9.84 3.55
CA THR A 86 12.15 -8.71 4.35
C THR A 86 13.08 -7.82 3.54
N ASP A 87 13.99 -8.40 2.77
CA ASP A 87 14.90 -7.64 1.89
C ASP A 87 14.13 -6.79 0.87
N LEU A 88 13.10 -7.38 0.25
CA LEU A 88 12.23 -6.65 -0.69
C LEU A 88 11.46 -5.55 0.04
N TRP A 89 10.91 -5.83 1.23
CA TRP A 89 10.19 -4.84 2.02
C TRP A 89 11.07 -3.62 2.33
N LEU A 90 12.25 -3.84 2.91
CA LEU A 90 13.16 -2.76 3.29
C LEU A 90 13.69 -1.98 2.08
N ARG A 91 13.82 -2.63 0.93
CA ARG A 91 14.28 -1.99 -0.31
C ARG A 91 13.26 -1.03 -0.91
N TYR A 92 11.98 -1.39 -0.86
CA TYR A 92 10.94 -0.66 -1.60
C TYR A 92 10.07 0.25 -0.71
N PHE A 93 10.10 0.10 0.62
CA PHE A 93 9.27 0.86 1.55
C PHE A 93 10.10 1.71 2.53
N PRO A 94 10.82 2.75 2.06
CA PRO A 94 11.65 3.59 2.93
C PRO A 94 10.82 4.56 3.80
N ILE A 95 9.59 4.89 3.39
CA ILE A 95 8.63 5.62 4.21
C ILE A 95 7.68 4.59 4.83
N SER A 96 7.61 4.54 6.15
CA SER A 96 6.66 3.67 6.84
C SER A 96 5.23 4.14 6.53
N PRO A 97 4.36 3.27 5.99
CA PRO A 97 2.93 3.54 5.88
C PRO A 97 2.18 3.27 7.22
N PHE A 98 2.90 2.86 8.26
CA PHE A 98 2.42 2.53 9.59
C PHE A 98 3.06 3.40 10.68
#